data_AF-A0A4R6ZN78-F1
#
_entry.id   AF-A0A4R6ZN78-F1
#
_cell.length_a   1.000
_cell.length_b   1.000
_cell.length_c   1.000
_cell.angle_alpha   90.00
_cell.angle_beta   90.00
_cell.angle_gamma   90.00
#
_symmetry.space_group_name_H-M   'P 1'
#
loop_
_entity.id
_entity.type
_entity.pdbx_description
1 polymer ?
#
loop_
_entity_poly.entity_id
_entity_poly.type
_entity_poly.pdbx_seq_one_letter_code
_entity_poly.pdbx_strand_id
1 'polypeptide(L)'
;MYLNDSERRKLFDAIASANKEAKAKGYSLEKRKEMAVELIEANGIQLGDPLMDKLADFVLLDDLSNRDALKARVPDSFLSERQLERRRAREVAFKEFD
;
A
#
# COMPACT_ATOMS: atom_id res chain seq x y z
N MET A 1 16.12 9.21 -24.02
CA MET A 1 15.08 10.21 -24.35
C MET A 1 14.38 10.51 -23.03
N TYR A 2 14.37 11.76 -22.57
CA TYR A 2 13.75 12.09 -21.28
C TYR A 2 12.29 12.48 -21.50
N LEU A 3 11.37 11.83 -20.79
CA LEU A 3 9.95 12.17 -20.79
C LEU A 3 9.76 13.60 -20.27
N ASN A 4 8.96 14.40 -20.98
CA ASN A 4 8.58 15.72 -20.50
C ASN A 4 7.57 15.61 -19.34
N ASP A 5 7.38 16.69 -18.58
CA ASP A 5 6.55 16.68 -17.37
C ASP A 5 5.08 16.29 -17.64
N SER A 6 4.57 16.62 -18.82
CA SER A 6 3.20 16.29 -19.23
C SER A 6 3.05 14.79 -19.52
N GLU A 7 4.02 14.19 -20.21
CA GLU A 7 4.08 12.76 -20.50
C GLU A 7 4.24 11.94 -19.22
N ARG A 8 5.10 12.39 -18.29
CA ARG A 8 5.22 11.73 -16.99
C ARG A 8 3.90 11.75 -16.25
N ARG A 9 3.21 12.89 -16.19
CA ARG A 9 1.94 13.00 -15.47
C ARG A 9 0.87 12.06 -16.02
N LYS A 10 0.79 11.92 -17.34
CA LYS A 10 -0.10 10.93 -17.99
C LYS A 10 0.27 9.50 -17.60
N LEU A 11 1.55 9.17 -17.52
CA LEU A 11 2.02 7.85 -17.10
C LEU A 11 1.73 7.58 -15.63
N PHE A 12 1.88 8.58 -14.75
CA PHE A 12 1.45 8.48 -13.36
C PHE A 12 -0.03 8.13 -13.25
N ASP A 13 -0.89 8.83 -13.99
CA ASP A 13 -2.33 8.58 -13.98
C ASP A 13 -2.69 7.21 -14.57
N ALA A 14 -1.97 6.76 -15.60
CA ALA A 14 -2.11 5.42 -16.17
C ALA A 14 -1.73 4.32 -15.16
N ILE A 15 -0.60 4.44 -14.47
CA ILE A 15 -0.17 3.50 -13.43
C ILE A 15 -1.17 3.50 -12.28
N ALA A 16 -1.61 4.68 -11.82
CA ALA A 16 -2.61 4.77 -10.77
C ALA A 16 -3.95 4.10 -11.15
N SER A 17 -4.34 4.18 -12.43
CA SER A 17 -5.55 3.52 -12.94
C SER A 17 -5.37 2.01 -13.02
N ALA A 18 -4.22 1.54 -13.51
CA ALA A 18 -3.85 0.13 -13.51
C ALA A 18 -3.83 -0.47 -12.09
N ASN A 19 -3.35 0.29 -11.09
CA ASN A 19 -3.37 -0.11 -9.68
C ASN A 19 -4.81 -0.33 -9.18
N LYS A 20 -5.71 0.61 -9.48
CA LYS A 20 -7.13 0.50 -9.09
C LYS A 20 -7.79 -0.71 -9.74
N GLU A 21 -7.52 -0.92 -11.03
CA GLU A 21 -8.07 -2.06 -11.77
C GLU A 21 -7.54 -3.40 -11.24
N ALA A 22 -6.23 -3.51 -11.01
CA ALA A 22 -5.62 -4.72 -10.47
C ALA A 22 -6.15 -5.07 -9.08
N LYS A 23 -6.41 -4.06 -8.24
CA LYS A 23 -7.07 -4.25 -6.93
C LYS A 23 -8.50 -4.74 -7.07
N ALA A 24 -9.26 -4.18 -8.01
CA ALA A 24 -10.66 -4.55 -8.22
C ALA A 24 -10.80 -5.97 -8.80
N LYS A 25 -9.88 -6.36 -9.69
CA LYS A 25 -9.90 -7.66 -10.38
C LYS A 25 -9.11 -8.77 -9.68
N GLY A 26 -8.33 -8.43 -8.64
CA GLY A 26 -7.51 -9.41 -7.91
C GLY A 26 -6.40 -10.01 -8.78
N TYR A 27 -5.68 -9.18 -9.53
CA TYR A 27 -4.58 -9.68 -10.37
C TYR A 27 -3.46 -10.30 -9.52
N SER A 28 -2.93 -11.44 -9.99
CA SER A 28 -1.79 -12.10 -9.37
C SER A 28 -0.53 -11.23 -9.45
N LEU A 29 0.43 -11.51 -8.57
CA LEU A 29 1.74 -10.83 -8.57
C LEU A 29 2.45 -10.94 -9.92
N GLU A 30 2.42 -12.12 -10.55
CA GLU A 30 3.06 -12.35 -11.85
C GLU A 30 2.45 -11.47 -12.94
N LYS A 31 1.11 -11.41 -13.00
CA LYS A 31 0.42 -10.54 -13.96
C LYS A 31 0.74 -9.06 -13.75
N ARG A 32 0.84 -8.61 -12.50
CA ARG A 32 1.25 -7.22 -12.20
C ARG A 32 2.70 -6.93 -12.62
N LYS A 33 3.60 -7.91 -12.48
CA LYS A 33 4.99 -7.79 -12.97
C LYS A 33 5.05 -7.69 -14.49
N GLU A 34 4.30 -8.53 -15.21
CA GLU A 34 4.22 -8.48 -16.67
C GLU A 34 3.75 -7.09 -17.14
N MET A 35 2.65 -6.59 -16.58
CA MET A 35 2.13 -5.26 -16.91
C MET A 35 3.14 -4.13 -16.60
N ALA A 36 3.90 -4.25 -15.50
CA ALA A 36 4.94 -3.27 -15.17
C ALA A 36 6.09 -3.27 -16.19
N VAL A 37 6.52 -4.45 -16.63
CA VAL A 37 7.57 -4.60 -17.66
C VAL A 37 7.10 -4.01 -18.99
N GLU A 38 5.87 -4.32 -19.42
CA GLU A 38 5.28 -3.74 -20.64
C GLU A 38 5.26 -2.22 -20.60
N LEU A 39 4.90 -1.63 -19.45
CA LEU A 39 4.90 -0.17 -19.26
C LEU A 39 6.31 0.43 -19.30
N ILE A 40 7.31 -0.25 -18.75
CA ILE A 40 8.72 0.18 -18.79
C ILE A 40 9.23 0.19 -20.23
N GLU A 41 9.01 -0.91 -20.96
CA GLU A 41 9.48 -1.08 -22.33
C GLU A 41 8.79 -0.12 -23.29
N ALA A 42 7.46 0.01 -23.20
CA ALA A 42 6.68 0.88 -24.08
C ALA A 42 7.01 2.37 -23.91
N ASN A 43 7.42 2.78 -22.70
CA ASN A 43 7.65 4.19 -22.37
C ASN A 43 9.12 4.55 -22.14
N GLY A 44 10.03 3.59 -22.29
CA GLY A 44 11.47 3.80 -22.11
C GLY A 44 11.84 4.28 -20.71
N ILE A 45 11.14 3.80 -19.67
CA ILE A 45 11.38 4.20 -18.28
C ILE A 45 12.75 3.68 -17.86
N GLN A 46 13.59 4.56 -17.33
CA GLN A 46 14.96 4.21 -16.93
C GLN A 46 15.06 3.98 -15.42
N LEU A 47 16.11 3.26 -15.01
CA LEU A 47 16.46 3.12 -13.60
C LEU A 47 16.73 4.49 -12.99
N GLY A 48 16.13 4.76 -11.83
CA GLY A 48 16.20 6.05 -11.14
C GLY A 48 15.12 7.06 -11.54
N ASP A 49 14.24 6.73 -12.49
CA ASP A 49 13.05 7.54 -12.76
C ASP A 49 12.05 7.42 -11.60
N PRO A 50 11.46 8.52 -11.09
CA PRO A 50 10.38 8.48 -10.09
C PRO A 50 9.19 7.59 -10.45
N LEU A 51 8.98 7.31 -11.74
CA LEU A 51 7.96 6.34 -12.21
C LEU A 51 8.27 4.90 -11.78
N MET A 52 9.55 4.55 -11.58
CA MET A 52 9.96 3.22 -11.09
C MET A 52 9.41 2.96 -9.68
N ASP A 53 9.39 3.97 -8.81
CA ASP A 53 8.84 3.83 -7.46
C ASP A 53 7.34 3.51 -7.50
N LYS A 54 6.61 4.09 -8.46
CA LYS A 54 5.17 3.80 -8.65
C LYS A 54 4.90 2.45 -9.25
N LEU A 55 5.76 1.99 -10.14
CA LEU A 55 5.69 0.62 -10.66
C LEU A 55 6.04 -0.41 -9.57
N ALA A 56 6.97 -0.07 -8.67
CA ALA A 56 7.25 -0.89 -7.49
C ALA A 56 6.03 -0.95 -6.56
N ASP A 57 5.39 0.19 -6.27
CA ASP A 57 4.13 0.24 -5.51
C ASP A 57 3.02 -0.61 -6.16
N PHE A 58 2.93 -0.62 -7.49
CA PHE A 58 1.98 -1.44 -8.25
C PHE A 58 2.25 -2.95 -8.09
N VAL A 59 3.50 -3.37 -8.18
CA VAL A 59 3.86 -4.79 -8.01
C VAL A 59 3.62 -5.24 -6.56
N LEU A 60 3.95 -4.38 -5.60
CA LEU A 60 3.85 -4.62 -4.15
C LEU A 60 2.48 -4.28 -3.55
N LEU A 61 1.45 -4.10 -4.39
CA LEU A 61 0.13 -3.64 -3.97
C LEU A 61 -0.49 -4.47 -2.83
N ASP A 62 -0.26 -5.78 -2.83
CA ASP A 62 -0.77 -6.69 -1.79
C ASP A 62 -0.03 -6.51 -0.46
N ASP A 63 1.29 -6.32 -0.49
CA ASP A 63 2.09 -6.09 0.71
C ASP A 63 1.80 -4.72 1.33
N LEU A 64 1.60 -3.69 0.51
CA LEU A 64 1.19 -2.36 0.96
C LEU A 64 -0.23 -2.37 1.54
N SER A 65 -1.18 -3.00 0.84
CA SER A 65 -2.56 -3.08 1.32
C SER A 65 -2.68 -3.93 2.59
N ASN A 66 -1.88 -4.99 2.73
CA ASN A 66 -1.79 -5.77 3.97
C ASN A 66 -1.14 -4.97 5.10
N ARG A 67 -0.09 -4.18 4.85
CA ARG A 67 0.51 -3.31 5.89
C ARG A 67 -0.46 -2.22 6.33
N ASP A 68 -1.21 -1.61 5.43
CA ASP A 68 -2.21 -0.60 5.79
C ASP A 68 -3.41 -1.21 6.51
N ALA A 69 -3.86 -2.40 6.09
CA ALA A 69 -4.87 -3.17 6.82
C ALA A 69 -4.37 -3.59 8.20
N LEU A 70 -3.10 -3.99 8.34
CA LEU A 70 -2.49 -4.30 9.63
C LEU A 70 -2.41 -3.07 10.52
N LYS A 71 -1.97 -1.91 10.00
CA LYS A 71 -1.98 -0.63 10.73
C LYS A 71 -3.38 -0.21 11.18
N ALA A 72 -4.40 -0.41 10.33
CA ALA A 72 -5.79 -0.12 10.66
C ALA A 72 -6.40 -1.15 11.63
N ARG A 73 -5.91 -2.38 11.63
CA ARG A 73 -6.35 -3.47 12.52
C ARG A 73 -5.61 -3.51 13.84
N VAL A 74 -4.45 -2.88 13.97
CA VAL A 74 -3.87 -2.60 15.29
C VAL A 74 -4.82 -1.57 15.91
N PRO A 75 -5.69 -1.96 16.86
CA PRO A 75 -6.40 -0.95 17.64
C PRO A 75 -5.31 -0.12 18.31
N ASP A 76 -5.53 1.19 18.49
CA ASP A 76 -4.67 2.03 19.33
C ASP A 76 -4.44 1.32 20.67
N SER A 77 -3.37 0.53 20.74
CA SER A 77 -3.03 -0.33 21.87
C SER A 77 -2.10 0.40 22.83
N PHE A 78 -2.04 1.72 22.68
CA PHE A 78 -1.96 2.56 23.85
C PHE A 78 -3.32 2.50 24.54
N LEU A 79 -3.41 1.60 25.53
CA LEU A 79 -4.24 1.85 26.71
C LEU A 79 -4.14 3.35 26.98
N SER A 80 -5.25 4.10 26.84
CA SER A 80 -5.24 5.51 27.21
C SER A 80 -4.65 5.58 28.62
N GLU A 81 -3.79 6.54 28.94
CA GLU A 81 -3.07 6.58 30.23
C GLU A 81 -4.02 6.31 31.42
N ARG A 82 -5.28 6.75 31.29
CA ARG A 82 -6.41 6.47 32.19
C ARG A 82 -6.72 4.98 32.42
N GLN A 83 -6.67 4.12 31.41
CA GLN A 83 -6.86 2.67 31.55
C GLN A 83 -5.67 1.99 32.21
N LEU A 84 -4.44 2.45 31.94
CA LEU A 84 -3.23 2.00 32.63
C LEU A 84 -3.24 2.40 34.11
N GLU A 85 -3.68 3.61 34.43
CA GLU A 85 -3.89 4.08 35.81
C GLU A 85 -4.95 3.26 36.54
N ARG A 86 -6.10 2.97 35.90
CA ARG A 86 -7.16 2.11 36.47
C ARG A 86 -6.69 0.68 36.73
N ARG A 87 -5.79 0.16 35.89
CA ARG A 87 -5.17 -1.16 36.08
C ARG A 87 -4.18 -1.16 37.24
N ARG A 88 -3.39 -0.10 37.41
CA ARG A 88 -2.54 0.10 38.61
C ARG A 88 -3.37 0.26 39.89
N ALA A 89 -4.55 0.87 39.80
CA ALA A 89 -5.49 1.04 40.92
C ALA A 89 -6.28 -0.24 41.28
N ARG A 90 -6.10 -1.36 40.57
CA ARG A 90 -6.81 -2.64 40.79
C ARG A 90 -8.35 -2.56 40.71
N GLU A 91 -8.90 -1.62 39.95
CA GLU A 91 -10.34 -1.34 39.98
C GLU A 91 -11.23 -2.18 39.04
N VAL A 92 -10.68 -3.07 38.19
CA VAL A 92 -11.51 -3.79 37.22
C VAL A 92 -11.36 -5.30 37.36
N ALA A 93 -12.40 -5.95 37.88
CA ALA A 93 -12.56 -7.39 37.82
C ALA A 93 -12.76 -7.82 36.36
N PHE A 94 -11.88 -8.70 35.89
CA PHE A 94 -11.99 -9.31 34.57
C PHE A 94 -13.20 -10.25 34.59
N LYS A 95 -14.21 -9.99 33.74
CA LYS A 95 -15.21 -11.00 33.39
C LYS A 95 -14.67 -11.78 32.20
N GLU A 96 -14.28 -13.03 32.44
CA GLU A 96 -14.13 -14.01 31.39
C GLU A 96 -15.50 -14.17 30.71
N PHE A 97 -15.53 -14.08 29.38
CA PHE A 97 -16.70 -14.48 28.61
C PHE A 97 -16.53 -15.97 28.30
N ASP A 98 -17.52 -16.77 28.72
CA ASP A 98 -17.64 -18.20 28.39
C ASP A 98 -17.64 -18.47 26.87
#